data_AF-A0A2S5KIV1-F1
#
_entry.id   AF-A0A2S5KIV1-F1
#
_cell.length_a   1.000
_cell.length_b   1.000
_cell.length_c   1.000
_cell.angle_alpha   90.00
_cell.angle_beta   90.00
_cell.angle_gamma   90.00
#
_symmetry.space_group_name_H-M   'P 1'
#
loop_
_entity.id
_entity.type
_entity.pdbx_description
1 polymer ?
#
loop_
_entity_poly.entity_id
_entity_poly.type
_entity_poly.pdbx_seq_one_letter_code
_entity_poly.pdbx_strand_id
1 'polypeptide(L)' 'TGSVDLSSATLSVDLGYTPTLADTFTLIDNDATDSVVGTFSGIAEGTTLLINGRAFQLTYSGGDGNDVQL' A
#
# COMPACT_ATOMS: atom_id res chain seq x y z
N THR A 1 -16.45 -12.64 -0.48
CA THR A 1 -15.02 -12.94 -0.51
C THR A 1 -14.55 -12.85 -1.94
N GLY A 2 -13.57 -12.00 -2.17
CA GLY A 2 -12.93 -11.79 -3.46
C GLY A 2 -11.44 -11.59 -3.19
N SER A 3 -10.60 -12.17 -4.04
CA SER A 3 -9.15 -11.99 -3.89
C SER A 3 -8.75 -10.62 -4.39
N VAL A 4 -7.98 -9.86 -3.60
CA VAL A 4 -7.21 -8.72 -4.11
C VAL A 4 -5.95 -9.29 -4.77
N ASP A 5 -5.84 -9.21 -6.09
CA ASP A 5 -4.64 -9.63 -6.83
C ASP A 5 -3.98 -8.43 -7.51
N LEU A 6 -2.75 -8.13 -7.12
CA LEU A 6 -1.96 -7.00 -7.60
C LEU A 6 -0.92 -7.39 -8.65
N SER A 7 -0.84 -8.65 -9.07
CA SER A 7 0.24 -9.18 -9.92
C SER A 7 0.39 -8.48 -11.27
N SER A 8 -0.62 -7.72 -11.72
CA SER A 8 -0.59 -6.91 -12.94
C SER A 8 -0.87 -5.42 -12.70
N ALA A 9 -0.92 -4.99 -11.44
CA ALA A 9 -1.26 -3.63 -11.05
C ALA A 9 -0.02 -2.73 -10.95
N THR A 10 -0.18 -1.47 -11.33
CA THR A 10 0.82 -0.40 -11.14
C THR A 10 0.31 0.60 -10.13
N LEU A 11 1.14 0.97 -9.15
CA LEU A 11 0.83 2.02 -8.18
C LEU A 11 1.33 3.38 -8.67
N SER A 12 0.45 4.37 -8.68
CA SER A 12 0.78 5.78 -8.93
C SER A 12 0.17 6.62 -7.83
N VAL A 13 0.98 7.43 -7.14
CA VAL A 13 0.57 8.21 -5.97
C VAL A 13 1.06 9.64 -6.13
N ASP A 14 0.20 10.59 -5.78
CA ASP A 14 0.52 12.00 -5.60
C ASP A 14 -0.11 12.50 -4.29
N LEU A 15 0.52 13.50 -3.65
CA LEU A 15 0.07 14.02 -2.37
C LEU A 15 -0.70 15.34 -2.55
N GLY A 16 -1.96 15.35 -2.10
CA GLY A 16 -2.79 16.56 -2.07
C GLY A 16 -2.51 17.51 -0.89
N TYR A 17 -1.68 17.08 0.07
CA TYR A 17 -1.28 17.88 1.23
C TYR A 17 0.13 17.47 1.71
N THR A 18 0.62 18.14 2.74
CA THR A 18 1.90 17.80 3.40
C THR A 18 1.64 16.89 4.60
N PRO A 19 1.92 15.58 4.50
CA PRO A 19 1.74 14.66 5.61
C PRO A 19 2.81 14.83 6.70
N THR A 20 2.40 14.53 7.93
CA THR A 20 3.27 14.48 9.11
C THR A 20 3.88 13.10 9.32
N LEU A 21 4.92 13.04 10.16
CA LEU A 21 5.51 11.75 10.53
C LEU A 21 4.44 10.91 11.26
N ALA A 22 4.31 9.64 10.88
CA ALA A 22 3.29 8.69 11.35
C ALA A 22 1.88 8.82 10.75
N ASP A 23 1.68 9.67 9.74
CA ASP A 23 0.49 9.55 8.90
C ASP A 23 0.51 8.19 8.19
N THR A 24 -0.61 7.48 8.20
CA THR A 24 -0.81 6.22 7.48
C THR A 24 -1.89 6.40 6.44
N PHE A 25 -1.64 5.88 5.23
CA PHE A 25 -2.59 5.93 4.13
C PHE A 25 -3.02 4.52 3.74
N THR A 26 -4.27 4.17 4.02
CA THR A 26 -4.86 2.94 3.47
C THR A 26 -5.15 3.14 1.99
N LEU A 27 -4.40 2.45 1.14
CA LEU A 27 -4.60 2.43 -0.30
C LEU A 27 -5.68 1.44 -0.70
N ILE A 28 -5.69 0.27 -0.03
CA ILE A 28 -6.68 -0.79 -0.21
C ILE A 28 -7.05 -1.29 1.19
N ASP A 29 -8.33 -1.16 1.52
CA ASP A 29 -8.98 -1.78 2.68
C ASP A 29 -9.57 -3.11 2.21
N ASN A 30 -8.99 -4.23 2.66
CA ASN A 30 -9.37 -5.56 2.18
C ASN A 30 -10.47 -6.14 3.09
N ASP A 31 -11.71 -6.09 2.60
CA ASP A 31 -12.94 -6.23 3.38
C ASP A 31 -13.19 -7.60 4.05
N ALA A 32 -12.36 -8.59 3.79
CA ALA A 32 -12.39 -9.93 4.37
C ALA A 32 -10.96 -10.37 4.72
N THR A 33 -10.78 -11.48 5.42
CA THR A 33 -9.45 -11.94 5.88
C THR A 33 -8.57 -12.56 4.78
N ASP A 34 -9.02 -12.57 3.53
CA ASP A 34 -8.28 -13.15 2.42
C ASP A 34 -7.02 -12.30 2.15
N SER A 35 -5.85 -12.91 2.05
CA SER A 35 -4.59 -12.16 1.83
C SER A 35 -4.56 -11.46 0.47
N VAL A 36 -3.82 -10.35 0.39
CA VAL A 36 -3.43 -9.75 -0.90
C VAL A 36 -2.52 -10.73 -1.65
N VAL A 37 -2.86 -11.00 -2.92
CA VAL A 37 -2.09 -11.86 -3.82
C VAL A 37 -1.16 -10.99 -4.68
N GLY A 38 0.12 -11.36 -4.70
CA GLY A 38 1.14 -10.63 -5.44
C GLY A 38 1.46 -9.27 -4.83
N THR A 39 2.17 -8.44 -5.60
CA THR A 39 2.57 -7.08 -5.23
C THR A 39 2.33 -6.17 -6.41
N PHE A 40 2.26 -4.85 -6.19
CA PHE A 40 2.39 -3.90 -7.29
C PHE A 40 3.68 -4.18 -8.07
N SER A 41 3.64 -3.97 -9.38
CA SER A 41 4.76 -4.26 -10.28
C SER A 41 6.03 -3.52 -9.83
N GLY A 42 7.04 -4.29 -9.42
CA GLY A 42 8.35 -3.77 -9.02
C GLY A 42 8.43 -3.19 -7.61
N ILE A 43 7.39 -3.32 -6.79
CA ILE A 43 7.35 -2.78 -5.43
C ILE A 43 7.14 -3.92 -4.43
N ALA A 44 8.23 -4.38 -3.79
CA ALA A 44 8.17 -5.43 -2.77
C ALA A 44 7.63 -4.90 -1.43
N GLU A 45 7.23 -5.81 -0.54
CA GLU A 45 6.91 -5.50 0.87
C GLU A 45 8.05 -4.72 1.53
N GLY A 46 7.70 -3.67 2.29
CA GLY A 46 8.65 -2.83 3.01
C GLY A 46 9.43 -1.85 2.13
N THR A 47 9.15 -1.78 0.82
CA THR A 47 9.80 -0.82 -0.09
C THR A 47 9.53 0.60 0.37
N THR A 48 10.60 1.40 0.47
CA THR A 48 10.46 2.84 0.71
C THR A 48 10.18 3.56 -0.61
N LEU A 49 9.00 4.17 -0.71
CA LEU A 49 8.62 5.03 -1.84
C LEU A 49 8.93 6.48 -1.50
N LEU A 50 9.54 7.19 -2.45
CA LEU A 50 9.75 8.63 -2.36
C LEU A 50 8.63 9.34 -3.13
N ILE A 51 7.66 9.90 -2.40
CA ILE A 51 6.49 10.58 -2.98
C ILE A 51 6.59 12.06 -2.59
N ASN A 52 6.73 12.94 -3.58
CA ASN A 52 6.95 14.38 -3.39
C ASN A 52 8.05 14.71 -2.36
N GLY A 53 9.15 13.94 -2.38
CA GLY A 53 10.31 14.13 -1.50
C GLY A 53 10.15 13.57 -0.08
N ARG A 54 9.06 12.87 0.21
CA ARG A 54 8.78 12.22 1.51
C ARG A 54 8.86 10.71 1.38
N ALA A 55 9.44 10.08 2.39
CA ALA A 55 9.60 8.63 2.45
C ALA A 55 8.37 7.98 3.09
N PHE A 56 7.81 6.99 2.42
CA PHE A 56 6.73 6.12 2.91
C PHE A 56 7.16 4.68 2.80
N GLN A 57 6.75 3.83 3.74
CA GLN A 57 7.02 2.40 3.64
C GLN A 57 5.74 1.69 3.22
N LEU A 58 5.79 1.02 2.07
CA LEU A 58 4.65 0.22 1.61
C LEU A 58 4.57 -1.08 2.42
N THR A 59 3.37 -1.41 2.88
CA THR A 59 3.03 -2.74 3.38
C THR A 59 1.78 -3.29 2.71
N TYR A 60 1.77 -4.59 2.39
CA TYR A 60 0.63 -5.37 1.90
C TYR A 60 -0.08 -6.15 3.03
N SER A 61 0.37 -5.98 4.27
CA SER A 61 -0.20 -6.59 5.48
C SER A 61 -0.47 -5.55 6.57
N GLY A 62 -0.91 -4.36 6.17
CA GLY A 62 -1.31 -3.29 7.08
C GLY A 62 -2.68 -3.55 7.71
N GLY A 63 -3.14 -2.58 8.51
CA GLY A 63 -4.47 -2.60 9.10
C GLY A 63 -4.71 -3.80 10.01
N ASP A 64 -5.66 -4.65 9.65
CA ASP A 64 -6.00 -5.89 10.34
C ASP A 64 -5.16 -7.11 9.88
N GLY A 65 -4.20 -6.89 8.98
CA GLY A 65 -3.18 -7.87 8.56
C GLY A 65 -3.18 -8.18 7.07
N ASN A 66 -4.08 -7.58 6.29
CA ASN A 66 -4.18 -7.78 4.85
C ASN A 66 -4.62 -6.52 4.08
N ASP A 67 -4.46 -5.33 4.67
CA ASP A 67 -4.59 -4.06 3.96
C ASP A 67 -3.30 -3.66 3.25
N VAL A 68 -3.44 -2.82 2.23
CA VAL A 68 -2.29 -2.17 1.59
C VAL A 68 -2.18 -0.73 2.09
N GLN A 69 -1.05 -0.38 2.72
CA GLN A 69 -0.85 0.91 3.38
C GLN A 69 0.52 1.54 3.06
N LEU A 70 0.60 2.86 3.20
CA LEU A 70 1.83 3.68 3.14
C LEU A 70 2.05 4.46 4.44
#